data_AF-A0A2T1CYZ8-F1
#
_entry.id   AF-A0A2T1CYZ8-F1
#
_cell.length_a   1.000
_cell.length_b   1.000
_cell.length_c   1.000
_cell.angle_alpha   90.00
_cell.angle_beta   90.00
_cell.angle_gamma   90.00
#
_symmetry.space_group_name_H-M   'P 1'
#
loop_
_entity.id
_entity.type
_entity.pdbx_description
1 polymer ?
#
loop_
_entity_poly.entity_id
_entity_poly.type
_entity_poly.pdbx_seq_one_letter_code
_entity_poly.pdbx_strand_id
1 'polypeptide(L)'
;MDNDFGMLNDDEVVFVRGDRVLMANPTFKVIEFLDALAQLVSEQEQDWTEDQEGWFTDRGAQCEVLRFGNQGWQRGRIRVRLEFCPDPPPKLLRESRSTREDSYSQDNPYAGNAYPGDAFREDRPPLRRRKREDVYRPDPNQWSSEPPIYPEIDESY
;
A
#
# COMPACT_ATOMS: atom_id res chain seq x y z
N MET A 1 4.93 9.01 -27.44
CA MET A 1 4.12 8.16 -26.55
C MET A 1 5.07 7.80 -25.44
N ASP A 2 4.95 8.49 -24.32
CA ASP A 2 5.74 8.20 -23.14
C ASP A 2 5.14 6.92 -22.56
N ASN A 3 5.76 5.77 -22.87
CA ASN A 3 5.36 4.48 -22.35
C ASN A 3 5.98 4.32 -20.97
N ASP A 4 5.30 4.86 -19.95
CA ASP A 4 5.67 4.67 -18.54
C ASP A 4 5.17 3.32 -17.98
N PHE A 5 4.72 2.42 -18.86
CA PHE A 5 4.37 1.04 -18.52
C PHE A 5 5.64 0.22 -18.27
N GLY A 6 5.82 -0.20 -17.03
CA GLY A 6 6.86 -1.14 -16.62
C GLY A 6 6.29 -2.54 -16.39
N MET A 7 7.04 -3.58 -16.76
CA MET A 7 6.67 -4.96 -16.47
C MET A 7 6.72 -5.23 -14.97
N LEU A 8 5.68 -5.87 -14.43
CA LEU A 8 5.64 -6.32 -13.04
C LEU A 8 6.34 -7.69 -12.90
N ASN A 9 7.03 -7.90 -11.79
CA ASN A 9 7.59 -9.21 -11.44
C ASN A 9 6.54 -10.12 -10.79
N ASP A 10 6.81 -11.42 -10.81
CA ASP A 10 5.87 -12.47 -10.41
C ASP A 10 5.47 -12.41 -8.93
N ASP A 11 6.36 -11.92 -8.05
CA ASP A 11 6.11 -11.74 -6.62
C ASP A 11 5.46 -10.40 -6.25
N GLU A 12 5.29 -9.50 -7.21
CA GLU A 12 4.64 -8.21 -6.94
C GLU A 12 3.16 -8.41 -6.66
N VAL A 13 2.62 -7.56 -5.78
CA VAL A 13 1.25 -7.65 -5.30
C VAL A 13 0.44 -6.53 -5.92
N VAL A 14 -0.63 -6.91 -6.61
CA VAL A 14 -1.57 -5.98 -7.22
C VAL A 14 -2.83 -5.92 -6.36
N PHE A 15 -3.36 -4.71 -6.20
CA PHE A 15 -4.65 -4.47 -5.56
C PHE A 15 -5.58 -3.75 -6.52
N VAL A 16 -6.75 -4.35 -6.78
CA VAL A 16 -7.78 -3.79 -7.67
C VAL A 16 -9.08 -3.63 -6.87
N ARG A 17 -9.55 -2.39 -6.74
CA ARG A 17 -10.81 -2.06 -6.04
C ARG A 17 -12.07 -2.36 -6.84
N GLY A 18 -12.01 -2.23 -8.16
CA GLY A 18 -13.16 -2.25 -9.06
C GLY A 18 -13.46 -3.63 -9.64
N ASP A 19 -14.02 -3.63 -10.85
CA ASP A 19 -14.40 -4.85 -11.58
C ASP A 19 -13.17 -5.73 -11.85
N ARG A 20 -13.10 -6.84 -11.13
CA ARG A 20 -12.03 -7.83 -11.26
C ARG A 20 -12.37 -8.76 -12.42
N VAL A 21 -11.39 -8.99 -13.29
CA VAL A 21 -11.58 -9.81 -14.50
C VAL A 21 -11.49 -11.31 -14.19
N LEU A 22 -10.64 -11.70 -13.24
CA LEU A 22 -10.30 -13.11 -13.00
C LEU A 22 -10.25 -13.48 -11.51
N MET A 23 -9.59 -12.65 -10.69
CA MET A 23 -9.31 -12.99 -9.29
C MET A 23 -10.50 -12.67 -8.38
N ALA A 24 -10.87 -13.64 -7.53
CA ALA A 24 -11.94 -13.48 -6.53
C ALA A 24 -11.55 -12.55 -5.37
N ASN A 25 -10.26 -12.44 -5.06
CA ASN A 25 -9.72 -11.53 -4.05
C ASN A 25 -9.28 -10.21 -4.70
N PRO A 26 -9.44 -9.06 -4.02
CA PRO A 26 -9.02 -7.77 -4.58
C PRO A 26 -7.51 -7.58 -4.56
N THR A 27 -6.80 -8.34 -3.73
CA THR A 27 -5.34 -8.35 -3.63
C THR A 27 -4.84 -9.72 -4.06
N PHE A 28 -3.87 -9.76 -4.96
CA PHE A 28 -3.28 -10.99 -5.49
C PHE A 28 -1.86 -10.72 -5.98
N LYS A 29 -1.03 -11.77 -6.05
CA LYS A 29 0.27 -11.70 -6.70
C LYS A 29 0.14 -11.78 -8.22
N VAL A 30 1.11 -11.22 -8.93
CA VAL A 30 1.18 -11.34 -10.39
C VAL A 30 1.22 -12.80 -10.84
N ILE A 31 2.01 -13.66 -10.17
CA ILE A 31 2.07 -15.08 -10.49
C ILE A 31 0.74 -15.79 -10.29
N GLU A 32 0.01 -15.48 -9.23
CA GLU A 32 -1.31 -16.08 -8.97
C GLU A 32 -2.32 -15.71 -10.06
N PHE A 33 -2.22 -14.49 -10.60
CA PHE A 33 -3.04 -14.07 -11.73
C PHE A 33 -2.67 -14.82 -13.02
N LEU A 34 -1.37 -14.96 -13.31
CA LEU A 34 -0.90 -15.67 -14.50
C LEU A 34 -1.24 -17.16 -14.44
N ASP A 35 -1.10 -17.79 -13.27
CA ASP A 35 -1.47 -19.19 -13.03
C ASP A 35 -2.98 -19.39 -13.20
N ALA A 36 -3.80 -18.51 -12.62
CA ALA A 36 -5.25 -18.55 -12.78
C ALA A 36 -5.67 -18.36 -14.25
N LEU A 37 -4.94 -17.53 -14.99
CA LEU A 37 -5.21 -17.29 -16.41
C LEU A 37 -4.81 -18.50 -17.25
N ALA A 38 -3.65 -19.10 -16.98
CA ALA A 38 -3.21 -20.33 -17.61
C ALA A 38 -4.22 -21.46 -17.38
N GLN A 39 -4.70 -21.62 -16.13
CA GLN A 39 -5.72 -22.60 -15.77
C GLN A 39 -7.04 -22.35 -16.52
N LEU A 40 -7.51 -21.11 -16.61
CA LEU A 40 -8.74 -20.78 -17.34
C LEU A 40 -8.62 -21.12 -18.83
N VAL A 41 -7.46 -20.87 -19.44
CA VAL A 41 -7.23 -21.17 -20.86
C VAL A 41 -7.07 -22.67 -21.08
N SER A 42 -6.38 -23.38 -20.19
CA SER A 42 -6.18 -24.82 -20.32
C SER A 42 -7.48 -25.61 -20.18
N GLU A 43 -8.46 -25.13 -19.41
CA GLU A 43 -9.79 -25.73 -19.31
C GLU A 43 -10.58 -25.69 -20.63
N GLN A 44 -10.25 -24.76 -21.54
CA GLN A 44 -10.91 -24.66 -22.85
C GLN A 44 -10.25 -25.53 -23.92
N GLU A 45 -9.00 -25.96 -23.69
CA GLU A 45 -8.19 -26.69 -24.66
C GLU A 45 -8.10 -28.17 -24.26
N GLN A 46 -8.53 -29.08 -25.13
CA GLN A 46 -8.52 -30.52 -24.83
C GLN A 46 -7.10 -31.10 -24.74
N ASP A 47 -6.16 -30.54 -25.49
CA ASP A 47 -4.79 -31.02 -25.61
C ASP A 47 -3.80 -29.91 -25.20
N TRP A 48 -3.76 -29.58 -23.90
CA TRP A 48 -2.78 -28.64 -23.36
C TRP A 48 -1.37 -29.22 -23.36
N THR A 49 -0.41 -28.46 -23.89
CA THR A 49 0.97 -28.84 -24.16
C THR A 49 1.95 -27.88 -23.48
N GLU A 50 3.19 -28.32 -23.34
CA GLU A 50 4.27 -27.51 -22.77
C GLU A 50 4.54 -26.23 -23.58
N ASP A 51 4.26 -26.22 -24.89
CA ASP A 51 4.42 -25.03 -25.73
C ASP A 51 3.36 -23.96 -25.42
N GLN A 52 2.14 -24.37 -25.05
CA GLN A 52 1.08 -23.45 -24.58
C GLN A 52 1.40 -22.93 -23.18
N GLU A 53 1.91 -23.78 -22.28
CA GLU A 53 2.40 -23.38 -20.96
C GLU A 53 3.52 -22.32 -21.06
N GLY A 54 4.33 -22.39 -22.13
CA GLY A 54 5.39 -21.44 -22.43
C GLY A 54 4.95 -19.97 -22.49
N TRP A 55 3.67 -19.68 -22.73
CA TRP A 55 3.14 -18.31 -22.74
C TRP A 55 3.13 -17.65 -21.35
N PHE A 56 3.02 -18.44 -20.28
CA PHE A 56 2.87 -17.94 -18.91
C PHE A 56 4.16 -18.02 -18.10
N THR A 57 5.17 -18.75 -18.60
CA THR A 57 6.47 -18.92 -17.93
C THR A 57 7.55 -17.96 -18.46
N ASP A 58 8.71 -17.94 -17.80
CA ASP A 58 9.88 -17.19 -18.27
C ASP A 58 10.47 -17.72 -19.58
N ARG A 59 10.18 -18.97 -19.95
CA ARG A 59 10.72 -19.60 -21.15
C ARG A 59 10.25 -18.87 -22.42
N GLY A 60 8.98 -18.46 -22.45
CA GLY A 60 8.30 -17.96 -23.64
C GLY A 60 7.99 -19.07 -24.65
N ALA A 61 6.86 -18.95 -25.35
CA ALA A 61 6.49 -19.82 -26.45
C ALA A 61 7.23 -19.42 -27.74
N GLN A 62 7.65 -20.39 -28.54
CA GLN A 62 8.33 -20.13 -29.80
C GLN A 62 7.36 -19.53 -30.82
N CYS A 63 7.77 -18.47 -31.50
CA CYS A 63 6.93 -17.83 -32.52
C CYS A 63 7.75 -17.20 -33.64
N GLU A 64 7.05 -16.80 -34.70
CA GLU A 64 7.56 -15.92 -35.74
C GLU A 64 6.71 -14.65 -35.78
N VAL A 65 7.37 -13.49 -35.84
CA VAL A 65 6.70 -12.19 -35.93
C VAL A 65 7.07 -11.50 -37.24
N LEU A 66 6.06 -10.96 -37.92
CA LEU A 66 6.22 -10.10 -39.08
C LEU A 66 6.04 -8.64 -38.63
N ARG A 67 7.12 -7.86 -38.61
CA ARG A 67 7.08 -6.45 -38.19
C ARG A 67 7.01 -5.52 -39.41
N PHE A 68 6.20 -4.47 -39.30
CA PHE A 68 6.22 -3.37 -40.28
C PHE A 68 7.63 -2.78 -40.39
N GLY A 69 8.12 -2.62 -41.62
CA GLY A 69 9.45 -2.07 -41.90
C GLY A 69 10.59 -3.10 -42.01
N ASN A 70 10.36 -4.38 -41.66
CA ASN A 70 11.33 -5.45 -41.86
C ASN A 70 11.03 -6.30 -43.11
N GLN A 71 12.07 -6.81 -43.75
CA GLN A 71 11.96 -7.70 -44.91
C GLN A 71 11.81 -9.17 -44.46
N GLY A 72 10.68 -9.50 -43.81
CA GLY A 72 10.28 -10.89 -43.58
C GLY A 72 10.03 -11.31 -42.13
N TRP A 73 9.74 -12.60 -41.96
CA TRP A 73 9.43 -13.25 -40.68
C TRP A 73 10.67 -13.34 -39.78
N GLN A 74 10.50 -13.00 -38.51
CA GLN A 74 11.55 -13.11 -37.50
C GLN A 74 11.16 -14.13 -36.44
N ARG A 75 11.99 -15.16 -36.27
CA ARG A 75 11.86 -16.14 -35.19
C ARG A 75 12.19 -15.51 -33.85
N GLY A 76 11.42 -15.85 -32.82
CA GLY A 76 11.56 -15.32 -31.48
C GLY A 76 10.71 -16.08 -30.47
N ARG A 77 10.42 -15.41 -29.35
CA ARG A 77 9.58 -15.94 -28.28
C ARG A 77 8.58 -14.89 -27.82
N ILE A 78 7.45 -15.37 -27.34
CA ILE A 78 6.30 -14.59 -26.87
C ILE A 78 5.91 -15.10 -25.48
N ARG A 79 5.51 -14.17 -24.60
CA ARG A 79 4.98 -14.45 -23.27
C ARG A 79 3.98 -13.37 -22.85
N VAL A 80 3.10 -13.72 -21.92
CA VAL A 80 2.14 -12.81 -21.28
C VAL A 80 2.77 -12.26 -19.99
N ARG A 81 2.66 -10.96 -19.77
CA ARG A 81 3.07 -10.27 -18.53
C ARG A 81 2.10 -9.15 -18.21
N LEU A 82 2.04 -8.78 -16.94
CA LEU A 82 1.32 -7.61 -16.49
C LEU A 82 2.25 -6.39 -16.51
N GLU A 83 1.72 -5.28 -16.98
CA GLU A 83 2.42 -4.00 -16.97
C GLU A 83 1.68 -3.00 -16.07
N PHE A 84 2.45 -2.12 -15.44
CA PHE A 84 1.94 -1.10 -14.55
C PHE A 84 2.52 0.26 -14.91
N CYS A 85 1.65 1.27 -14.95
CA CYS A 85 2.01 2.65 -15.17
C CYS A 85 1.63 3.42 -13.89
N PRO A 86 2.61 3.91 -13.10
CA PRO A 86 2.32 4.68 -11.90
C PRO A 86 1.69 6.02 -12.27
N ASP A 87 0.68 6.44 -11.52
CA ASP A 87 0.15 7.79 -11.64
C ASP A 87 1.22 8.83 -11.25
N PRO A 88 1.22 10.02 -11.89
CA PRO A 88 2.12 11.09 -11.50
C PRO A 88 1.88 11.47 -10.04
N PRO A 89 2.94 11.80 -9.27
CA PRO A 89 2.80 12.14 -7.88
C PRO A 89 1.87 13.35 -7.72
N PRO A 90 1.03 13.37 -6.65
CA PRO A 90 0.17 14.51 -6.42
C PRO A 90 1.02 15.77 -6.28
N LYS A 91 0.60 16.86 -6.95
CA LYS A 91 1.26 18.16 -6.84
C LYS A 91 1.13 18.62 -5.38
N LEU A 92 2.20 18.47 -4.60
CA LEU A 92 2.25 19.02 -3.25
C LEU A 92 2.10 20.54 -3.36
N LEU A 93 1.05 21.08 -2.74
CA LEU A 93 0.91 22.53 -2.62
C LEU A 93 2.14 23.02 -1.83
N ARG A 94 2.93 23.90 -2.45
CA ARG A 94 4.10 24.51 -1.83
C ARG A 94 3.63 25.23 -0.57
N GLU A 95 4.03 24.71 0.59
CA GLU A 95 3.77 25.40 1.86
C GLU A 95 4.44 26.77 1.77
N SER A 96 3.61 27.80 1.71
CA SER A 96 4.06 29.18 1.71
C SER A 96 4.66 29.39 3.09
N ARG A 97 5.99 29.32 3.20
CA ARG A 97 6.68 29.86 4.36
C ARG A 97 6.33 31.34 4.41
N SER A 98 5.28 31.68 5.16
CA SER A 98 5.05 33.03 5.60
C SER A 98 6.27 33.37 6.46
N THR A 99 7.25 34.04 5.87
CA THR A 99 8.12 34.93 6.61
C THR A 99 7.21 36.00 7.21
N ARG A 100 6.55 35.66 8.31
CA ARG A 100 6.15 36.66 9.29
C ARG A 100 7.47 37.16 9.84
N GLU A 101 7.87 38.28 9.29
CA GLU A 101 8.93 39.13 9.78
C GLU A 101 8.73 39.28 11.30
N ASP A 102 9.66 38.77 12.09
CA ASP A 102 9.83 39.21 13.47
C ASP A 102 10.40 40.63 13.43
N SER A 103 9.56 41.58 13.03
CA SER A 103 9.73 43.00 13.31
C SER A 103 9.07 43.30 14.67
N TYR A 104 9.56 42.65 15.73
CA TYR A 104 9.37 43.18 17.08
C TYR A 104 10.44 44.24 17.29
N SER A 105 10.11 45.44 16.81
CA SER A 105 10.74 46.68 17.21
C SER A 105 10.86 46.73 18.73
N GLN A 106 12.11 46.84 19.12
CA GLN A 106 12.64 47.37 20.36
C GLN A 106 11.90 48.66 20.76
N ASP A 107 10.86 48.53 21.60
CA ASP A 107 10.29 49.58 22.46
C ASP A 107 9.09 49.01 23.25
N ASN A 108 9.36 48.34 24.38
CA ASN A 108 8.31 47.99 25.35
C ASN A 108 8.53 48.81 26.63
N PRO A 109 7.72 49.86 26.92
CA PRO A 109 7.91 50.74 28.06
C PRO A 109 7.45 50.16 29.40
N TYR A 110 7.10 48.87 29.48
CA TYR A 110 6.64 48.22 30.72
C TYR A 110 7.70 47.34 31.42
N ALA A 111 8.99 47.52 31.10
CA ALA A 111 10.11 46.83 31.76
C ALA A 111 10.43 47.37 33.17
N GLY A 112 9.42 47.83 33.92
CA GLY A 112 9.61 48.46 35.21
C GLY A 112 8.31 48.51 36.01
N ASN A 113 7.84 47.35 36.47
CA ASN A 113 7.01 47.27 37.66
C ASN A 113 7.24 45.90 38.30
N ALA A 114 8.18 45.87 39.25
CA ALA A 114 8.27 44.82 40.23
C ALA A 114 6.97 44.82 41.03
N TYR A 115 6.17 43.75 40.92
CA TYR A 115 5.08 43.51 41.84
C TYR A 115 5.67 43.20 43.23
N PRO A 116 5.37 43.97 44.27
CA PRO A 116 5.70 43.59 45.63
C PRO A 116 4.69 42.52 46.06
N GLY A 117 5.08 41.26 45.98
CA GLY A 117 4.20 40.13 46.25
C GLY A 117 4.90 38.78 46.35
N ASP A 118 6.17 38.77 46.77
CA ASP A 118 6.79 37.55 47.27
C ASP A 118 6.25 37.26 48.68
N ALA A 119 5.15 36.51 48.73
CA ALA A 119 4.73 35.81 49.92
C ALA A 119 3.95 34.54 49.54
N PHE A 120 4.59 33.40 49.75
CA PHE A 120 4.01 32.05 49.87
C PHE A 120 3.41 31.39 48.62
N ARG A 121 4.23 30.55 47.96
CA ARG A 121 3.83 29.18 47.58
C ARG A 121 5.05 28.29 47.28
N GLU A 122 5.73 27.85 48.32
CA GLU A 122 6.47 26.58 48.27
C GLU A 122 5.43 25.46 48.29
N ASP A 123 4.93 25.05 47.12
CA ASP A 123 4.28 23.75 46.89
C ASP A 123 3.87 23.60 45.41
N ARG A 124 4.86 23.61 44.50
CA ARG A 124 4.70 22.93 43.21
C ARG A 124 5.69 21.79 43.14
N PRO A 125 5.25 20.52 43.21
CA PRO A 125 6.16 19.41 42.98
C PRO A 125 6.66 19.47 41.52
N PRO A 126 7.93 19.13 41.26
CA PRO A 126 8.45 19.11 39.90
C PRO A 126 7.70 18.07 39.07
N LEU A 127 7.30 18.46 37.84
CA LEU A 127 6.74 17.53 36.86
C LEU A 127 7.78 16.44 36.59
N ARG A 128 7.56 15.25 37.15
CA ARG A 128 8.36 14.06 36.86
C ARG A 128 8.32 13.81 35.36
N ARG A 129 9.49 13.93 34.73
CA ARG A 129 9.76 13.48 33.36
C ARG A 129 9.38 12.00 33.27
N ARG A 130 8.24 11.67 32.64
CA ARG A 130 7.81 10.28 32.44
C ARG A 130 8.89 9.53 31.67
N LYS A 131 9.48 8.50 32.30
CA LYS A 131 10.28 7.51 31.59
C LYS A 131 9.35 6.72 30.67
N ARG A 132 9.91 6.23 29.56
CA ARG A 132 9.25 5.57 28.42
C ARG A 132 8.54 4.24 28.76
N GLU A 133 8.31 3.94 30.03
CA GLU A 133 7.87 2.63 30.53
C GLU A 133 6.39 2.59 30.97
N ASP A 134 5.67 3.73 30.93
CA ASP A 134 4.21 3.78 31.15
C ASP A 134 3.42 3.41 29.88
N VAL A 135 3.88 2.39 29.16
CA VAL A 135 3.09 1.73 28.11
C VAL A 135 2.21 0.71 28.81
N TYR A 136 0.90 0.85 28.66
CA TYR A 136 -0.09 -0.13 29.11
C TYR A 136 0.36 -1.55 28.71
N ARG A 137 0.70 -2.38 29.70
CA ARG A 137 0.88 -3.83 29.53
C ARG A 137 -0.46 -4.48 29.91
N PRO A 138 -1.20 -5.09 28.96
CA PRO A 138 -2.36 -5.87 29.33
C PRO A 138 -1.92 -7.06 30.18
N ASP A 139 -2.68 -7.34 31.24
CA ASP A 139 -2.45 -8.46 32.14
C ASP A 139 -2.78 -9.78 31.41
N PRO A 140 -1.82 -10.71 31.23
CA PRO A 140 -2.06 -11.95 30.50
C PRO A 140 -3.06 -12.89 31.18
N ASN A 141 -3.44 -12.64 32.45
CA ASN A 141 -4.42 -13.44 33.18
C ASN A 141 -5.84 -12.85 33.22
N GLN A 142 -6.13 -11.79 32.45
CA GLN A 142 -7.47 -11.17 32.45
C GLN A 142 -8.49 -11.85 31.51
N TRP A 143 -8.15 -13.02 30.94
CA TRP A 143 -9.11 -13.85 30.20
C TRP A 143 -10.05 -14.54 31.19
N SER A 144 -11.10 -13.84 31.57
CA SER A 144 -12.24 -14.45 32.26
C SER A 144 -12.82 -15.53 31.35
N SER A 145 -12.95 -16.75 31.87
CA SER A 145 -13.38 -17.95 31.14
C SER A 145 -14.89 -18.00 30.84
N GLU A 146 -15.52 -16.86 30.58
CA GLU A 146 -16.94 -16.83 30.22
C GLU A 146 -17.09 -16.84 28.70
N PRO A 147 -17.76 -17.86 28.11
CA PRO A 147 -18.04 -17.86 26.69
C PRO A 147 -18.99 -16.69 26.36
N PRO A 148 -18.81 -16.03 25.20
CA PRO A 148 -19.77 -15.04 24.74
C PRO A 148 -21.14 -15.72 24.55
N ILE A 149 -22.17 -15.17 25.19
CA ILE A 149 -23.57 -15.58 25.03
C ILE A 149 -23.99 -15.17 23.61
N TYR A 150 -24.06 -16.13 22.70
CA TYR A 150 -24.73 -15.93 21.42
C TYR A 150 -26.25 -16.03 21.63
N PRO A 151 -27.07 -15.10 21.13
CA PRO A 151 -28.49 -15.34 21.02
C PRO A 151 -28.71 -16.49 20.02
N GLU A 152 -29.40 -17.55 20.46
CA GLU A 152 -29.86 -18.62 19.58
C GLU A 152 -30.76 -18.02 18.50
N ILE A 153 -30.38 -18.20 17.24
CA ILE A 153 -31.24 -17.91 16.11
C ILE A 153 -32.22 -19.09 16.02
N ASP A 154 -33.48 -18.84 16.34
CA ASP A 154 -34.57 -19.81 16.18
C ASP A 154 -34.80 -20.04 14.69
N GLU A 155 -34.24 -21.14 14.16
CA GLU A 155 -34.57 -21.63 12.82
C GLU A 155 -35.95 -22.27 12.84
N SER A 156 -36.99 -21.44 12.85
CA SER A 156 -38.35 -21.87 12.52
C SER A 156 -39.09 -20.86 11.64
N TYR A 157 -39.33 -21.31 10.40
CA TYR A 157 -40.20 -20.80 9.31
C TYR A 157 -39.67 -19.73 8.35
#